data_AF-A0A9D6E7F0-F1
#
_entry.id   AF-A0A9D6E7F0-F1
#
_cell.length_a   1.000
_cell.length_b   1.000
_cell.length_c   1.000
_cell.angle_alpha   90.00
_cell.angle_beta   90.00
_cell.angle_gamma   90.00
#
_symmetry.space_group_name_H-M   'P 1'
#
loop_
_entity.id
_entity.type
_entity.pdbx_description
1 polymer ?
#
loop_
_entity_poly.entity_id
_entity_poly.type
_entity_poly.pdbx_seq_one_letter_code
_entity_poly.pdbx_strand_id
1 'polypeptide(L)'
;MSITDEQFAAAKPIWDAQLAHPFVRGIADGSLEIERFKRWVLQDYLYLKDFARLFAWAVAKADRLESMSWYATVLNLTLNTEMALHRAYA
;
A
#
# COMPACT_ATOMS: atom_id res chain seq x y z
N MET A 1 19.10 -0.01 -19.34
CA MET A 1 18.46 -0.03 -18.01
C MET A 1 17.80 1.30 -17.79
N SER A 2 16.53 1.27 -17.37
CA SER A 2 15.79 2.45 -16.93
C SER A 2 16.09 2.75 -15.45
N ILE A 3 15.79 3.96 -14.99
CA ILE A 3 15.90 4.32 -13.57
C ILE A 3 15.06 3.38 -12.68
N THR A 4 13.92 2.90 -13.16
CA THR A 4 13.08 1.95 -12.44
C THR A 4 13.74 0.59 -12.28
N ASP A 5 14.52 0.14 -13.28
CA ASP A 5 15.30 -1.11 -13.19
C ASP A 5 16.39 -1.00 -12.12
N GLU A 6 17.07 0.16 -12.06
CA GLU A 6 18.12 0.43 -11.08
C GLU A 6 17.57 0.47 -9.65
N GLN A 7 16.45 1.18 -9.43
CA GLN A 7 15.80 1.25 -8.11
C GLN A 7 15.27 -0.12 -7.68
N PHE A 8 14.71 -0.90 -8.61
CA PHE A 8 14.28 -2.26 -8.33
C PHE A 8 15.47 -3.15 -7.90
N ALA A 9 16.58 -3.12 -8.63
CA ALA A 9 17.78 -3.88 -8.27
C ALA A 9 18.32 -3.49 -6.89
N ALA A 10 18.31 -2.19 -6.57
CA ALA A 10 18.75 -1.68 -5.26
C ALA A 10 17.82 -2.10 -4.11
N ALA A 11 16.50 -2.11 -4.34
CA ALA A 11 15.51 -2.50 -3.33
C ALA A 11 15.40 -4.03 -3.14
N LYS A 12 15.91 -4.83 -4.09
CA LYS A 12 15.73 -6.28 -4.12
C LYS A 12 16.08 -6.98 -2.79
N PRO A 13 17.21 -6.70 -2.12
CA PRO A 13 17.53 -7.36 -0.84
C PRO A 13 16.50 -7.08 0.26
N ILE A 14 15.93 -5.87 0.28
CA ILE A 14 14.88 -5.49 1.24
C ILE A 14 13.59 -6.22 0.91
N TRP A 15 13.23 -6.29 -0.37
CA TRP A 15 12.03 -7.01 -0.81
C TRP A 15 12.14 -8.52 -0.50
N ASP A 16 13.28 -9.13 -0.79
CA ASP A 16 13.54 -10.54 -0.46
C ASP A 16 13.38 -10.78 1.06
N ALA A 17 13.87 -9.85 1.90
CA ALA A 17 13.70 -9.92 3.35
C ALA A 17 12.24 -9.76 3.80
N GLN A 18 11.47 -8.86 3.17
CA GLN A 18 10.03 -8.71 3.43
C GLN A 18 9.25 -10.00 3.10
N LEU A 19 9.56 -10.64 1.97
CA LEU A 19 8.92 -11.90 1.56
C LEU A 19 9.28 -13.07 2.49
N ALA A 20 10.48 -13.06 3.05
CA ALA A 20 10.92 -14.05 4.05
C ALA A 20 10.40 -13.76 5.46
N HIS A 21 9.83 -12.59 5.72
CA HIS A 21 9.40 -12.19 7.06
C HIS A 21 8.27 -13.11 7.58
N PRO A 22 8.31 -13.54 8.86
CA PRO A 22 7.32 -14.48 9.42
C PRO A 22 5.86 -14.03 9.26
N PHE A 23 5.60 -12.73 9.29
CA PHE A 23 4.26 -12.20 9.05
C PHE A 23 3.76 -12.48 7.62
N VAL A 24 4.57 -12.21 6.59
CA VAL A 24 4.21 -12.44 5.19
C VAL A 24 4.13 -13.93 4.88
N ARG A 25 5.09 -14.71 5.40
CA ARG A 25 5.06 -16.19 5.30
C ARG A 25 3.81 -16.78 5.94
N GLY A 26 3.48 -16.33 7.15
CA GLY A 26 2.29 -16.78 7.89
C GLY A 26 0.97 -16.43 7.21
N ILE A 27 0.91 -15.33 6.43
CA ILE A 27 -0.26 -15.06 5.57
C ILE A 27 -0.32 -16.08 4.44
N ALA A 28 0.82 -16.34 3.79
CA ALA A 28 0.88 -17.20 2.61
C ALA A 28 0.57 -18.68 2.92
N ASP A 29 1.01 -19.21 4.06
CA ASP A 29 0.78 -20.60 4.47
C ASP A 29 -0.38 -20.77 5.48
N GLY A 30 -1.01 -19.67 5.89
CA GLY A 30 -2.13 -19.66 6.83
C GLY A 30 -1.75 -19.86 8.30
N SER A 31 -0.47 -19.86 8.65
CA SER A 31 -0.01 -20.04 10.03
C SER A 31 -0.08 -18.76 10.88
N LEU A 32 -0.40 -17.60 10.30
CA LEU A 32 -0.46 -16.34 11.04
C LEU A 32 -1.66 -16.33 12.00
N GLU A 33 -1.40 -16.05 13.28
CA GLU A 33 -2.45 -15.83 14.26
C GLU A 33 -3.39 -14.69 13.83
N ILE A 34 -4.71 -14.98 13.82
CA ILE A 34 -5.73 -14.03 13.38
C ILE A 34 -5.68 -12.69 14.14
N GLU A 35 -5.35 -12.72 15.45
CA GLU A 35 -5.24 -11.50 16.25
C GLU A 35 -4.06 -10.61 15.84
N ARG A 36 -2.99 -11.21 15.30
CA ARG A 36 -1.84 -10.49 14.76
C ARG A 36 -2.20 -9.84 13.42
N PHE A 37 -3.00 -10.53 12.60
CA PHE A 37 -3.54 -9.98 11.36
C PHE A 37 -4.50 -8.81 11.63
N LYS A 38 -5.46 -8.95 12.56
CA LYS A 38 -6.38 -7.87 12.95
C LYS A 38 -5.64 -6.61 13.41
N ARG A 39 -4.60 -6.77 14.24
CA ARG A 39 -3.76 -5.63 14.67
C ARG A 39 -3.09 -4.94 13.48
N TRP A 40 -2.59 -5.71 12.52
CA TRP A 40 -2.03 -5.15 11.30
C TRP A 40 -3.08 -4.39 10.47
N VAL A 41 -4.28 -4.95 10.26
CA VAL A 41 -5.39 -4.28 9.53
C VAL A 41 -5.76 -2.93 10.16
N LEU A 42 -5.77 -2.84 11.50
CA LEU A 42 -6.02 -1.58 12.21
C LEU A 42 -4.92 -0.54 11.96
N GLN A 43 -3.66 -0.96 11.96
CA GLN A 43 -2.54 -0.06 11.64
C GLN A 43 -2.56 0.36 10.18
N ASP A 44 -2.87 -0.58 9.28
CA ASP A 44 -2.95 -0.31 7.85
C ASP A 44 -4.07 0.69 7.53
N TYR A 45 -5.20 0.62 8.23
CA TYR A 45 -6.25 1.66 8.12
C TYR A 45 -5.74 3.07 8.46
N LEU A 46 -4.89 3.20 9.48
CA LEU A 46 -4.30 4.49 9.84
C LEU A 46 -3.31 4.96 8.75
N TYR A 47 -2.51 4.05 8.22
CA TYR A 47 -1.61 4.29 7.09
C TYR A 47 -2.38 4.77 5.85
N LEU A 48 -3.48 4.11 5.49
CA LEU A 48 -4.28 4.45 4.30
C LEU A 48 -4.86 5.87 4.35
N LYS A 49 -5.14 6.42 5.55
CA LYS A 49 -5.56 7.81 5.68
C LYS A 49 -4.49 8.79 5.21
N ASP A 50 -3.24 8.54 5.56
CA ASP A 50 -2.12 9.37 5.12
C ASP A 50 -1.72 9.08 3.67
N PHE A 51 -1.87 7.83 3.23
CA PHE A 51 -1.67 7.43 1.84
C PHE A 51 -2.67 8.13 0.89
N ALA A 52 -3.94 8.25 1.30
CA ALA A 52 -4.92 9.06 0.57
C ALA A 52 -4.50 10.53 0.48
N ARG A 53 -4.04 11.14 1.58
CA ARG A 53 -3.56 12.53 1.57
C ARG A 53 -2.38 12.72 0.62
N LEU A 54 -1.46 11.75 0.56
CA LEU A 54 -0.34 11.75 -0.38
C LEU A 54 -0.82 11.81 -1.83
N PHE A 55 -1.82 11.02 -2.22
CA PHE A 55 -2.34 11.06 -3.59
C PHE A 55 -3.12 12.33 -3.90
N ALA A 56 -3.86 12.90 -2.94
CA ALA A 56 -4.46 14.23 -3.12
C ALA A 56 -3.38 15.29 -3.40
N TRP A 57 -2.25 15.21 -2.72
CA TRP A 57 -1.11 16.09 -2.96
C TRP A 57 -0.44 15.83 -4.32
N ALA A 58 -0.34 14.57 -4.74
CA ALA A 58 0.17 14.20 -6.06
C ALA A 58 -0.70 14.76 -7.20
N VAL A 59 -2.04 14.69 -7.07
CA VAL A 59 -2.98 15.33 -8.01
C VAL A 59 -2.69 16.83 -8.10
N ALA A 60 -2.55 17.51 -6.97
CA ALA A 60 -2.34 18.96 -6.93
C ALA A 60 -0.99 19.42 -7.51
N LYS A 61 0.02 18.54 -7.52
CA LYS A 61 1.37 18.84 -8.05
C LYS A 61 1.62 18.40 -9.48
N ALA A 62 0.77 17.54 -10.04
CA ALA A 62 1.06 16.95 -11.32
C ALA A 62 0.94 17.98 -12.45
N ASP A 63 1.99 18.11 -13.27
CA ASP A 63 2.03 19.04 -14.41
C ASP A 63 1.28 18.52 -15.64
N ARG A 64 0.87 17.24 -15.64
CA ARG A 64 0.19 16.58 -16.76
C ARG A 64 -1.21 16.15 -16.36
N LEU A 65 -2.21 16.50 -17.17
CA LEU A 65 -3.62 16.14 -16.94
C LEU A 65 -3.83 14.63 -16.82
N GLU A 66 -3.13 13.84 -17.64
CA GLU A 66 -3.15 12.37 -17.56
C GLU A 66 -2.70 11.87 -16.18
N SER A 67 -1.61 12.44 -15.64
CA SER A 67 -1.10 12.08 -14.32
C SER A 67 -2.06 12.52 -13.22
N MET A 68 -2.64 13.72 -13.31
CA MET A 68 -3.68 14.16 -12.38
C MET A 68 -4.85 13.18 -12.34
N SER A 69 -5.34 12.75 -13.51
CA SER A 69 -6.46 11.80 -13.60
C SER A 69 -6.07 10.45 -12.99
N TRP A 70 -4.87 9.95 -13.26
CA TRP A 70 -4.41 8.69 -12.69
C TRP A 70 -4.30 8.75 -11.16
N TYR A 71 -3.66 9.79 -10.60
CA TYR A 71 -3.56 9.96 -9.16
C TYR A 71 -4.93 10.14 -8.49
N ALA A 72 -5.88 10.83 -9.15
CA ALA A 72 -7.25 10.98 -8.65
C ALA A 72 -8.00 9.64 -8.60
N THR A 73 -7.76 8.75 -9.58
CA THR A 73 -8.30 7.38 -9.55
C THR A 73 -7.76 6.62 -8.35
N VAL A 74 -6.44 6.66 -8.10
CA VAL A 74 -5.84 5.96 -6.95
C VAL A 74 -6.35 6.54 -5.62
N LEU A 75 -6.44 7.86 -5.51
CA LEU A 75 -7.05 8.54 -4.35
C LEU A 75 -8.47 8.03 -4.07
N ASN A 76 -9.31 7.95 -5.10
CA ASN A 76 -10.68 7.48 -4.97
C ASN A 76 -10.73 6.01 -4.52
N LEU A 77 -9.89 5.14 -5.09
CA LEU A 77 -9.79 3.74 -4.70
C LEU A 77 -9.42 3.60 -3.22
N THR A 78 -8.39 4.31 -2.76
CA THR A 78 -7.96 4.25 -1.35
C THR A 78 -9.04 4.78 -0.41
N LEU A 79 -9.57 5.98 -0.65
CA LEU A 79 -10.54 6.62 0.25
C LEU A 79 -11.90 5.91 0.31
N ASN A 80 -12.41 5.47 -0.84
CA ASN A 80 -13.81 5.05 -0.97
C ASN A 80 -13.99 3.55 -1.12
N THR A 81 -12.97 2.82 -1.59
CA THR A 81 -13.05 1.36 -1.76
C THR A 81 -12.29 0.64 -0.64
N GLU A 82 -11.00 0.91 -0.51
CA GLU A 82 -10.13 0.17 0.41
C GLU A 82 -10.47 0.45 1.87
N MET A 83 -10.65 1.73 2.25
CA MET A 83 -11.09 2.07 3.60
C MET A 83 -12.48 1.48 3.96
N ALA A 84 -13.35 1.23 2.98
CA ALA A 84 -14.62 0.56 3.22
C ALA A 84 -14.44 -0.92 3.56
N LEU A 85 -13.53 -1.60 2.85
CA LEU A 85 -13.14 -2.98 3.13
C LEU A 85 -12.57 -3.11 4.56
N HIS A 86 -11.65 -2.22 4.95
CA HIS A 86 -11.06 -2.23 6.31
C HIS A 86 -12.11 -2.05 7.41
N ARG A 87 -13.12 -1.20 7.20
CA ARG A 87 -14.24 -1.03 8.15
C ARG A 87 -15.11 -2.27 8.30
N ALA A 88 -15.13 -3.18 7.32
CA ALA A 88 -15.88 -4.43 7.41
C ALA A 88 -15.12 -5.54 8.16
N TYR A 89 -13.80 -5.41 8.31
CA TYR A 89 -12.95 -6.35 9.06
C TYR A 89 -12.75 -5.99 10.54
N ALA A 90 -13.15 -4.78 10.94
CA ALA A 90 -13.12 -4.28 12.31
C ALA A 90 -14.51 -4.35 12.96
#